data_AF-A0A1J8QHH5-F1
#
_entry.id   AF-A0A1J8QHH5-F1
#
_cell.length_a   1.000
_cell.length_b   1.000
_cell.length_c   1.000
_cell.angle_alpha   90.00
_cell.angle_beta   90.00
_cell.angle_gamma   90.00
#
_symmetry.space_group_name_H-M   'P 1'
#
loop_
_entity.id
_entity.type
_entity.pdbx_description
1 polymer ?
#
loop_
_entity_poly.entity_id
_entity_poly.type
_entity_poly.pdbx_seq_one_letter_code
_entity_poly.pdbx_strand_id
1 'polypeptide(L)'
;MTPFVQPCDAGIIRCFKAIYRRNFCARAIDLDEAGERNIYKLNILDGMTMANQAWDALTSETIKHCWDHTQIQSDPTAAIDTRPHADPIAWKIIRTFATMQMTLPDAERDLQAHLGERYVDSDWRPALEAVLIAEEDTEMASNTIDALMQAASQRTGLKIRIP
;
A
#
# COMPACT_ATOMS: atom_id res chain seq x y z
N MET A 1 -1.07 24.30 -2.64
CA MET A 1 -1.66 22.94 -2.72
C MET A 1 -2.61 22.93 -3.89
N THR A 2 -2.50 21.95 -4.79
CA THR A 2 -3.44 21.78 -5.90
C THR A 2 -4.59 20.88 -5.42
N PRO A 3 -5.86 21.33 -5.50
CA PRO A 3 -7.02 20.56 -5.01
C PRO A 3 -7.19 19.21 -5.74
N PHE A 4 -6.56 19.04 -6.91
CA PHE A 4 -6.54 17.80 -7.68
C PHE A 4 -5.90 16.61 -6.94
N VAL A 5 -4.99 16.89 -5.99
CA VAL A 5 -4.23 15.86 -5.25
C VAL A 5 -4.86 15.62 -3.87
N GLN A 6 -6.09 16.07 -3.62
CA GLN A 6 -6.75 15.92 -2.33
C GLN A 6 -7.95 14.98 -2.47
N PRO A 7 -7.91 13.76 -1.90
CA PRO A 7 -9.01 12.78 -2.01
C PRO A 7 -10.37 13.33 -1.54
N CYS A 8 -10.34 14.23 -0.56
CA CYS A 8 -11.51 14.96 -0.10
C CYS A 8 -12.20 15.73 -1.24
N ASP A 9 -11.41 16.42 -2.07
CA ASP A 9 -11.85 17.19 -3.23
C ASP A 9 -12.05 16.32 -4.48
N ALA A 10 -11.46 15.11 -4.51
CA ALA A 10 -11.61 14.12 -5.59
C ALA A 10 -12.93 13.31 -5.53
N GLY A 11 -13.82 13.61 -4.58
CA GLY A 11 -15.18 13.06 -4.58
C GLY A 11 -15.79 12.81 -3.21
N ILE A 12 -14.98 12.62 -2.17
CA ILE A 12 -15.49 12.27 -0.82
C ILE A 12 -16.45 13.35 -0.30
N ILE A 13 -16.07 14.64 -0.36
CA ILE A 13 -16.94 15.75 0.08
C ILE A 13 -18.21 15.82 -0.77
N ARG A 14 -18.11 15.54 -2.08
CA ARG A 14 -19.25 15.57 -2.99
C ARG A 14 -20.26 14.46 -2.64
N CYS A 15 -19.79 13.23 -2.45
CA CYS A 15 -20.62 12.09 -2.07
C CYS A 15 -21.26 12.31 -0.69
N PHE A 16 -20.47 12.76 0.29
CA PHE A 16 -20.96 13.13 1.62
C PHE A 16 -22.13 14.13 1.54
N LYS A 17 -21.93 15.25 0.83
CA LYS A 17 -22.96 16.29 0.67
C LYS A 17 -24.21 15.77 -0.06
N ALA A 18 -24.04 14.86 -1.03
CA ALA A 18 -25.16 14.27 -1.74
C ALA A 18 -26.01 13.38 -0.82
N ILE A 19 -25.37 12.52 -0.01
CA ILE A 19 -26.07 11.67 0.96
C ILE A 19 -26.77 12.53 2.02
N TYR A 20 -26.06 13.53 2.57
CA TYR A 20 -26.65 14.45 3.54
C TYR A 20 -27.91 15.14 2.99
N ARG A 21 -27.85 15.68 1.76
CA ARG A 21 -28.99 16.34 1.12
C ARG A 21 -30.13 15.37 0.86
N ARG A 22 -29.85 14.14 0.45
CA ARG A 22 -30.86 13.09 0.28
C ARG A 22 -31.60 12.82 1.60
N ASN A 23 -30.85 12.65 2.69
CA ASN A 23 -31.44 12.41 4.02
C ASN A 23 -32.27 13.62 4.49
N PHE A 24 -31.80 14.84 4.20
CA PHE A 24 -32.55 16.06 4.51
C PHE A 24 -33.87 16.14 3.76
N CYS A 25 -33.87 15.85 2.46
CA CYS A 25 -35.09 15.82 1.66
C CYS A 25 -36.05 14.71 2.12
N ALA A 26 -35.54 13.51 2.45
CA ALA A 26 -36.36 12.43 2.97
C ALA A 26 -37.06 12.83 4.28
N ARG A 27 -36.31 13.36 5.25
CA ARG A 27 -36.86 13.88 6.50
C ARG A 27 -37.92 14.96 6.28
N ALA A 28 -37.73 15.85 5.31
CA ALA A 28 -38.70 16.90 5.01
C ALA A 28 -40.01 16.34 4.46
N ILE A 29 -39.95 15.28 3.64
CA ILE A 29 -41.14 14.55 3.17
C ILE A 29 -41.87 13.90 4.34
N ASP A 30 -41.14 13.18 5.21
CA ASP A 30 -41.73 12.50 6.37
C ASP A 30 -42.44 13.51 7.32
N LEU A 31 -41.88 14.70 7.49
CA LEU A 31 -42.48 15.78 8.30
C LEU A 31 -43.71 16.41 7.64
N ASP A 32 -43.71 16.54 6.31
CA ASP A 32 -44.87 17.03 5.55
C ASP A 32 -46.04 16.05 5.67
N GLU A 33 -45.78 14.76 5.51
CA GLU A 33 -46.76 13.68 5.69
C GLU A 33 -47.31 13.63 7.13
N ALA A 34 -46.47 13.97 8.12
CA ALA A 34 -46.87 14.09 9.53
C ALA A 34 -47.65 15.39 9.85
N GLY A 35 -47.81 16.31 8.89
CA GLY A 35 -48.53 17.57 9.05
C GLY A 35 -47.77 18.66 9.81
N GLU A 36 -46.44 18.56 9.89
CA GLU A 36 -45.61 19.59 10.50
C GLU A 36 -45.57 20.85 9.64
N ARG A 37 -45.64 22.03 10.26
CA ARG A 37 -45.70 23.30 9.52
C ARG A 37 -44.33 23.76 9.04
N ASN A 38 -43.26 23.36 9.74
CA ASN A 38 -41.90 23.79 9.42
C ASN A 38 -40.98 22.60 9.13
N ILE A 39 -41.27 21.92 8.01
CA ILE A 39 -40.60 20.71 7.56
C ILE A 39 -39.08 20.88 7.31
N TYR A 40 -38.62 22.12 7.09
CA TYR A 40 -37.20 22.44 6.88
C TYR A 40 -36.47 22.91 8.15
N LYS A 41 -37.16 23.00 9.29
CA LYS A 41 -36.52 23.35 10.56
C LYS A 41 -35.51 22.27 10.92
N LEU A 42 -34.25 22.68 11.07
CA LEU A 42 -33.15 21.81 11.45
C LEU A 42 -32.35 22.47 12.57
N ASN A 43 -32.25 21.80 13.71
CA ASN A 43 -31.38 22.25 14.80
C ASN A 43 -29.96 21.67 14.60
N ILE A 44 -28.99 22.16 15.38
CA ILE A 44 -27.59 21.71 15.26
C ILE A 44 -27.43 20.22 15.57
N LEU A 45 -28.14 19.69 16.56
CA LEU A 45 -28.08 18.27 16.93
C LEU A 45 -28.61 17.38 15.80
N ASP A 46 -29.75 17.72 15.19
CA ASP A 46 -30.30 17.02 14.03
C ASP A 46 -29.30 17.07 12.87
N GLY A 47 -28.74 18.26 12.61
CA GLY A 47 -27.76 18.46 11.54
C GLY A 47 -26.50 17.61 11.74
N MET A 48 -25.96 17.55 12.96
CA MET A 48 -24.79 16.72 13.29
C MET A 48 -25.11 15.23 13.22
N THR A 49 -26.30 14.81 13.65
CA THR A 49 -26.75 13.41 13.57
C THR A 49 -26.85 12.96 12.12
N MET A 50 -27.43 13.78 11.25
CA MET A 50 -27.52 13.49 9.82
C MET A 50 -26.16 13.51 9.12
N ALA A 51 -25.25 14.38 9.55
CA ALA A 51 -23.87 14.39 9.07
C ALA A 51 -23.17 13.07 9.43
N ASN A 52 -23.33 12.59 10.66
CA ASN A 52 -22.76 11.32 11.08
C ASN A 52 -23.33 10.15 10.25
N GLN A 53 -24.65 10.08 10.09
CA GLN A 53 -25.31 9.08 9.24
C GLN A 53 -24.84 9.14 7.78
N ALA A 54 -24.63 10.34 7.24
CA ALA A 54 -24.14 10.51 5.87
C ALA A 54 -22.68 10.05 5.72
N TRP A 55 -21.87 10.22 6.77
CA TRP A 55 -20.50 9.72 6.80
C TRP A 55 -20.47 8.19 6.90
N ASP A 56 -21.26 7.59 7.79
CA ASP A 56 -21.36 6.14 7.97
C ASP A 56 -21.89 5.43 6.71
N ALA A 57 -22.70 6.12 5.92
CA ALA A 57 -23.22 5.61 4.64
C ALA A 57 -22.19 5.66 3.49
N LEU A 58 -21.07 6.37 3.63
CA LEU A 58 -20.00 6.33 2.64
C LEU A 58 -19.26 5.00 2.74
N THR A 59 -19.24 4.25 1.64
CA THR A 59 -18.58 2.96 1.62
C THR A 59 -17.07 3.09 1.47
N SER A 60 -16.32 2.12 1.98
CA SER A 60 -14.87 2.06 1.81
C SER A 60 -14.46 2.01 0.33
N GLU A 61 -15.27 1.40 -0.53
CA GLU A 61 -15.05 1.37 -1.99
C GLU A 61 -15.16 2.77 -2.60
N THR A 62 -16.12 3.58 -2.15
CA THR A 62 -16.30 4.96 -2.63
C THR A 62 -15.09 5.81 -2.25
N ILE A 63 -14.62 5.66 -1.01
CA ILE A 63 -13.41 6.33 -0.53
C ILE A 63 -12.22 5.88 -1.37
N LYS A 64 -11.99 4.57 -1.52
CA LYS A 64 -10.90 4.01 -2.33
C LYS A 64 -10.91 4.58 -3.75
N HIS A 65 -12.06 4.57 -4.43
CA HIS A 65 -12.18 5.10 -5.79
C HIS A 65 -11.78 6.59 -5.88
N CYS A 66 -12.12 7.40 -4.86
CA CYS A 66 -11.69 8.81 -4.80
C CYS A 66 -10.17 8.94 -4.62
N TRP A 67 -9.53 8.05 -3.86
CA TRP A 67 -8.08 7.99 -3.74
C TRP A 67 -7.40 7.49 -5.03
N ASP A 68 -8.00 6.51 -5.72
CA ASP A 68 -7.49 6.02 -7.00
C ASP A 68 -7.47 7.16 -8.04
N HIS A 69 -8.50 8.01 -8.02
CA HIS A 69 -8.57 9.19 -8.88
C HIS A 69 -7.46 10.22 -8.65
N THR A 70 -6.91 10.32 -7.44
CA THR A 70 -5.81 11.26 -7.18
C THR A 70 -4.46 10.72 -7.64
N GLN A 71 -4.36 9.42 -7.96
CA GLN A 71 -3.13 8.73 -8.35
C GLN A 71 -1.99 8.84 -7.32
N ILE A 72 -2.33 9.12 -6.04
CA ILE A 72 -1.37 9.21 -4.93
C ILE A 72 -1.09 7.82 -4.34
N GLN A 73 -1.98 6.86 -4.59
CA GLN A 73 -1.76 5.49 -4.14
C GLN A 73 -0.56 4.91 -4.90
N SER A 74 0.46 4.48 -4.15
CA SER A 74 1.48 3.60 -4.69
C SER A 74 0.78 2.35 -5.21
N ASP A 75 0.83 2.12 -6.52
CA ASP A 75 0.32 0.88 -7.09
C ASP A 75 1.17 -0.28 -6.50
N PRO A 76 0.58 -1.17 -5.68
CA PRO A 76 1.32 -2.29 -5.07
C PRO A 76 1.93 -3.20 -6.14
N THR A 77 1.35 -3.17 -7.34
CA THR A 77 1.80 -3.92 -8.52
C THR A 77 2.85 -3.16 -9.33
N ALA A 78 2.85 -1.81 -9.34
CA ALA A 78 3.90 -1.03 -10.01
C ALA A 78 5.23 -1.01 -9.23
N ALA A 79 5.19 -1.30 -7.92
CA ALA A 79 6.38 -1.53 -7.12
C ALA A 79 6.97 -2.96 -7.29
N ILE A 80 6.36 -3.83 -8.11
CA ILE A 80 7.10 -4.94 -8.69
C ILE A 80 7.91 -4.35 -9.83
N ASP A 81 8.98 -3.66 -9.46
CA ASP A 81 10.06 -3.42 -10.38
C ASP A 81 10.44 -4.79 -10.94
N THR A 82 10.20 -5.00 -12.24
CA THR A 82 10.35 -6.30 -12.91
C THR A 82 11.75 -6.89 -12.77
N ARG A 83 12.70 -6.06 -12.34
CA ARG A 83 14.06 -6.39 -11.96
C ARG A 83 14.10 -7.29 -10.71
N PRO A 84 14.59 -8.54 -10.83
CA PRO A 84 14.65 -9.48 -9.70
C PRO A 84 15.32 -8.89 -8.46
N HIS A 85 16.39 -8.12 -8.65
CA HIS A 85 17.19 -7.51 -7.58
C HIS A 85 16.53 -6.31 -6.88
N ALA A 86 15.35 -5.87 -7.33
CA ALA A 86 14.54 -4.85 -6.66
C ALA A 86 13.30 -5.45 -5.97
N ASP A 87 13.13 -6.78 -6.01
CA ASP A 87 12.00 -7.47 -5.39
C ASP A 87 12.19 -7.56 -3.86
N PRO A 88 11.32 -6.92 -3.06
CA PRO A 88 11.46 -6.88 -1.61
C PRO A 88 11.22 -8.24 -0.95
N ILE A 89 10.47 -9.15 -1.58
CA ILE A 89 10.23 -10.50 -1.07
C ILE A 89 11.47 -11.36 -1.29
N ALA A 90 12.16 -11.22 -2.43
CA ALA A 90 13.41 -11.93 -2.68
C ALA A 90 14.51 -11.53 -1.67
N TRP A 91 14.64 -10.24 -1.35
CA TRP A 91 15.56 -9.78 -0.30
C TRP A 91 15.18 -10.26 1.10
N LYS A 92 13.88 -10.47 1.38
CA LYS A 92 13.43 -11.07 2.64
C LYS A 92 13.93 -12.51 2.79
N ILE A 93 13.92 -13.29 1.71
CA ILE A 93 14.45 -14.68 1.71
C ILE A 93 15.94 -14.67 2.06
N ILE A 94 16.74 -13.78 1.43
CA ILE A 94 18.17 -13.62 1.73
C ILE A 94 18.42 -13.24 3.20
N ARG A 95 17.60 -12.35 3.78
CA ARG A 95 17.72 -12.00 5.20
C ARG A 95 17.40 -13.17 6.13
N THR A 96 16.40 -13.98 5.80
CA THR A 96 16.09 -15.18 6.59
C THR A 96 17.24 -16.19 6.54
N PHE A 97 17.94 -16.29 5.41
CA PHE A 97 19.17 -17.06 5.28
C PHE A 97 20.28 -16.53 6.18
N ALA A 98 20.48 -15.20 6.21
CA ALA A 98 21.48 -14.56 7.07
C ALA A 98 21.25 -14.79 8.57
N THR A 99 20.00 -14.99 9.00
CA THR A 99 19.66 -15.30 10.39
C THR A 99 19.79 -16.79 10.76
N MET A 100 20.43 -17.60 9.89
CA MET A 100 20.65 -19.05 10.04
C MET A 100 19.36 -19.89 10.23
N GLN A 101 18.20 -19.36 9.86
CA GLN A 101 16.92 -20.06 9.95
C GLN A 101 16.62 -20.94 8.73
N MET A 102 17.50 -20.95 7.73
CA MET A 102 17.38 -21.76 6.51
C MET A 102 18.77 -22.12 6.00
N THR A 103 18.88 -23.19 5.21
CA THR A 103 20.13 -23.59 4.54
C THR A 103 20.27 -22.94 3.17
N LEU A 104 21.47 -22.94 2.59
CA LEU A 104 21.69 -22.40 1.23
C LEU A 104 20.75 -23.06 0.17
N PRO A 105 20.60 -24.40 0.12
CA PRO A 105 19.66 -25.03 -0.80
C PRO A 105 18.19 -24.62 -0.58
N ASP A 106 17.80 -24.35 0.68
CA ASP A 106 16.45 -23.87 1.00
C ASP A 106 16.26 -22.43 0.52
N ALA A 107 17.25 -21.56 0.71
CA ALA A 107 17.23 -20.18 0.24
C ALA A 107 17.15 -20.09 -1.30
N GLU A 108 17.95 -20.89 -2.01
CA GLU A 108 17.92 -20.98 -3.47
C GLU A 108 16.58 -21.50 -3.98
N ARG A 109 16.01 -22.53 -3.35
CA ARG A 109 14.69 -23.07 -3.69
C ARG A 109 13.60 -22.03 -3.50
N ASP A 110 13.62 -21.30 -2.38
CA ASP A 110 12.60 -20.29 -2.07
C ASP A 110 12.71 -19.08 -3.01
N LEU A 111 13.93 -18.67 -3.38
CA LEU A 111 14.17 -17.66 -4.40
C LEU A 111 13.66 -18.11 -5.78
N GLN A 112 13.96 -19.36 -6.17
CA GLN A 112 13.51 -19.94 -7.44
C GLN A 112 11.98 -20.09 -7.48
N ALA A 113 11.35 -20.45 -6.37
CA ALA A 113 9.90 -20.55 -6.26
C ALA A 113 9.20 -19.17 -6.35
N HIS A 114 9.80 -18.13 -5.75
CA HIS A 114 9.26 -16.77 -5.76
C HIS A 114 9.49 -16.04 -7.08
N LEU A 115 10.70 -16.13 -7.64
CA LEU A 115 11.09 -15.40 -8.85
C LEU A 115 10.79 -16.17 -10.15
N GLY A 116 10.64 -17.50 -10.10
CA GLY A 116 10.34 -18.34 -11.27
C GLY A 116 11.38 -18.17 -12.38
N GLU A 117 10.93 -17.93 -13.61
CA GLU A 117 11.80 -17.70 -14.78
C GLU A 117 12.68 -16.44 -14.66
N ARG A 118 12.40 -15.55 -13.69
CA ARG A 118 13.19 -14.35 -13.41
C ARG A 118 14.39 -14.62 -12.50
N TYR A 119 14.51 -15.83 -11.94
CA TYR A 119 15.65 -16.20 -11.10
C TYR A 119 16.89 -16.43 -11.97
N VAL A 120 17.95 -15.68 -11.67
CA VAL A 120 19.26 -15.85 -12.29
C VAL A 120 20.27 -16.04 -11.16
N ASP A 121 20.80 -17.24 -11.02
CA ASP A 121 21.76 -17.59 -9.97
C ASP A 121 22.93 -16.59 -9.89
N SER A 122 23.51 -16.20 -11.03
CA SER A 122 24.65 -15.28 -11.05
C SER A 122 24.35 -13.89 -10.48
N ASP A 123 23.08 -13.47 -10.48
CA ASP A 123 22.67 -12.18 -9.94
C ASP A 123 22.50 -12.22 -8.42
N TRP A 124 22.14 -13.37 -7.86
CA TRP A 124 21.90 -13.57 -6.43
C TRP A 124 23.09 -14.17 -5.67
N ARG A 125 24.00 -14.84 -6.39
CA ARG A 125 25.20 -15.47 -5.83
C ARG A 125 26.02 -14.54 -4.92
N PRO A 126 26.28 -13.27 -5.24
CA PRO A 126 26.99 -12.37 -4.34
C PRO A 126 26.32 -12.18 -2.97
N ALA A 127 24.98 -12.16 -2.95
CA ALA A 127 24.23 -12.03 -1.70
C ALA A 127 24.25 -13.33 -0.90
N LEU A 128 24.16 -14.49 -1.58
CA LEU A 128 24.27 -15.81 -0.96
C LEU A 128 25.68 -16.07 -0.40
N GLU A 129 26.72 -15.73 -1.18
CA GLU A 129 28.12 -15.84 -0.76
C GLU A 129 28.44 -14.90 0.41
N ALA A 130 27.91 -13.67 0.41
CA ALA A 130 28.10 -12.75 1.54
C ALA A 130 27.57 -13.32 2.86
N VAL A 131 26.44 -14.02 2.82
CA VAL A 131 25.89 -14.71 4.01
C VAL A 131 26.79 -15.87 4.44
N LEU A 132 27.31 -16.64 3.48
CA LEU A 132 28.21 -17.77 3.78
C LEU A 132 29.56 -17.31 4.35
N ILE A 133 30.13 -16.22 3.82
CA ILE A 133 31.42 -15.65 4.27
C ILE A 133 31.31 -15.05 5.66
N ALA A 134 30.13 -14.58 6.06
CA ALA A 134 29.92 -14.04 7.40
C ALA A 134 30.05 -15.11 8.51
N GLU A 135 30.05 -16.40 8.14
CA GLU A 135 30.27 -17.65 8.92
C GLU A 135 29.43 -17.85 10.21
N GLU A 136 28.95 -16.79 10.87
CA GLU A 136 28.01 -16.73 12.00
C GLU A 136 27.73 -15.26 12.45
N ASP A 137 28.40 -14.26 11.86
CA ASP A 137 28.20 -12.85 12.16
C ASP A 137 26.95 -12.29 11.45
N THR A 138 25.81 -12.48 12.11
CA THR A 138 24.50 -11.99 11.64
C THR A 138 24.44 -10.47 11.41
N GLU A 139 25.25 -9.69 12.12
CA GLU A 139 25.28 -8.23 12.01
C GLU A 139 26.06 -7.81 10.76
N MET A 140 27.23 -8.43 10.52
CA MET A 140 28.01 -8.25 9.30
C MET A 140 27.23 -8.70 8.06
N ALA A 141 26.54 -9.85 8.14
CA ALA A 141 25.69 -10.33 7.04
C ALA A 141 24.55 -9.35 6.73
N SER A 142 23.86 -8.85 7.76
CA SER A 142 22.74 -7.90 7.60
C SER A 142 23.20 -6.57 6.99
N ASN A 143 24.31 -6.01 7.47
CA ASN A 143 24.90 -4.77 6.94
C ASN A 143 25.32 -4.92 5.47
N THR A 144 25.90 -6.07 5.12
CA THR A 144 26.31 -6.36 3.75
C THR A 144 25.09 -6.51 2.83
N ILE A 145 24.05 -7.22 3.28
CA ILE A 145 22.79 -7.34 2.54
C ILE A 145 22.14 -5.98 2.31
N ASP A 146 22.09 -5.11 3.32
CA ASP A 146 21.50 -3.77 3.19
C ASP A 146 22.28 -2.91 2.20
N ALA A 147 23.62 -3.01 2.18
CA ALA A 147 24.46 -2.35 1.18
C ALA A 147 24.19 -2.87 -0.24
N LEU A 148 24.05 -4.19 -0.41
CA LEU A 148 23.73 -4.81 -1.71
C LEU A 148 22.32 -4.43 -2.19
N MET A 149 21.33 -4.38 -1.28
CA MET A 149 19.95 -3.99 -1.58
C MET A 149 19.87 -2.50 -1.98
N GLN A 150 20.59 -1.62 -1.27
CA GLN A 150 20.74 -0.21 -1.64
C GLN A 150 21.39 -0.04 -3.02
N ALA A 151 22.49 -0.76 -3.29
CA ALA A 151 23.19 -0.72 -4.57
C ALA A 151 22.32 -1.24 -5.74
N ALA A 152 21.55 -2.30 -5.50
CA ALA A 152 20.61 -2.86 -6.45
C ALA A 152 19.46 -1.89 -6.78
N SER A 153 18.95 -1.18 -5.77
CA SER A 153 17.89 -0.18 -5.94
C SER A 153 18.30 1.01 -6.82
N GLN A 154 19.60 1.35 -6.83
CA GLN A 154 20.13 2.50 -7.58
C GLN A 154 20.52 2.19 -9.04
N ARG A 155 20.54 0.92 -9.47
CA ARG A 155 21.14 0.51 -10.76
C ARG A 155 20.12 -0.14 -11.70
N THR A 156 19.96 0.41 -12.91
CA THR A 156 18.98 -0.05 -13.92
C THR A 156 19.36 -1.32 -14.68
N GLY A 157 20.38 -2.07 -14.26
CA GLY A 157 20.78 -3.32 -14.93
C GLY A 157 22.13 -3.91 -14.54
N LEU A 158 22.52 -3.88 -13.25
CA LEU A 158 23.84 -4.38 -12.84
C LEU A 158 23.75 -5.69 -12.06
N LYS A 159 24.57 -6.65 -12.50
CA LYS A 159 24.99 -7.83 -11.75
C LYS A 159 25.47 -7.37 -10.38
N ILE A 160 24.91 -7.95 -9.32
CA ILE A 160 25.44 -7.73 -7.98
C ILE A 160 26.93 -8.14 -8.04
N ARG A 161 27.84 -7.30 -7.56
CA ARG A 161 29.26 -7.64 -7.47
C ARG A 161 29.73 -7.18 -6.10
N ILE A 162 30.37 -8.09 -5.39
CA ILE A 162 31.12 -7.78 -4.18
C ILE A 162 32.39 -7.03 -4.62
N PRO A 163 32.72 -5.86 -4.05
CA PRO A 163 34.03 -5.24 -4.26
C PRO A 163 35.18 -6.07 -3.70
#